data_AF-A0A1S8WMH2-F1
#
_entry.id   AF-A0A1S8WMH2-F1
#
_cell.length_a   1.000
_cell.length_b   1.000
_cell.length_c   1.000
_cell.angle_alpha   90.00
_cell.angle_beta   90.00
_cell.angle_gamma   90.00
#
_symmetry.space_group_name_H-M   'P 1'
#
loop_
_entity.id
_entity.type
_entity.pdbx_description
1 polymer ?
#
loop_
_entity_poly.entity_id
_entity_poly.type
_entity_poly.pdbx_seq_one_letter_code
_entity_poly.pdbx_strand_id
1 'polypeptide(L)'
;EPYLHSPRDLQLSLTPLTNLDWRAVLGALGLALPLSMLFYMEQNIASAIVNSPANRLRKSPAPHWDLMVVALINMVLSIFCLPWVHAALPHSPLHIRALADIEERIDMGQHIRQTIVRVRETRLTTIISHIFIGLSLLMIPIPLCYIPPAVLMGLFVYMAVTAVYSNQLFERLLLFITE
;
A
#
# COMPACT_ATOMS: atom_id res chain seq x y z
N GLU A 1 -10.00 24.16 -17.98
CA GLU A 1 -9.47 22.79 -18.11
C GLU A 1 -8.91 22.36 -16.75
N PRO A 2 -9.24 21.15 -16.24
CA PRO A 2 -8.97 20.77 -14.85
C PRO A 2 -7.50 20.45 -14.55
N TYR A 3 -6.58 20.68 -15.50
CA TYR A 3 -5.17 20.29 -15.41
C TYR A 3 -4.17 21.47 -15.40
N LEU A 4 -4.64 22.73 -15.32
CA LEU A 4 -3.74 23.87 -15.12
C LEU A 4 -3.32 23.97 -13.65
N HIS A 5 -2.17 23.37 -13.33
CA HIS A 5 -1.52 23.51 -12.03
C HIS A 5 -0.81 24.88 -11.94
N SER A 6 -1.13 25.66 -10.91
CA SER A 6 -0.45 26.93 -10.66
C SER A 6 0.85 26.65 -9.88
N PRO A 7 2.00 27.23 -10.23
CA PRO A 7 3.28 26.97 -9.55
C PRO A 7 3.33 27.39 -8.07
N ARG A 8 2.23 27.94 -7.53
CA ARG A 8 2.06 28.29 -6.11
C ARG A 8 1.63 27.11 -5.22
N ASP A 9 1.13 26.02 -5.79
CA ASP A 9 0.66 24.85 -5.03
C ASP A 9 1.81 23.97 -4.50
N LEU A 10 3.04 24.21 -4.98
CA LEU A 10 4.26 23.48 -4.60
C LEU A 10 5.12 24.24 -3.58
N GLN A 11 4.53 25.19 -2.84
CA GLN A 11 5.22 25.84 -1.72
C GLN A 11 5.14 24.92 -0.50
N LEU A 12 6.29 24.32 -0.15
CA LEU A 12 6.46 23.64 1.14
C LEU A 12 6.28 24.67 2.26
N SER A 13 5.10 24.65 2.90
CA SER A 13 4.82 25.48 4.05
C SER A 13 5.30 24.77 5.32
N LEU A 14 6.09 25.48 6.13
CA LEU A 14 6.48 25.00 7.44
C LEU A 14 5.30 25.17 8.40
N THR A 15 4.99 24.11 9.16
CA THR A 15 3.90 24.14 10.15
C THR A 15 4.14 25.23 11.20
N PRO A 16 3.26 26.23 11.37
CA PRO A 16 3.39 27.24 12.41
C PRO A 16 3.04 26.67 13.78
N LEU A 17 3.99 26.01 14.44
CA LEU A 17 3.84 25.38 15.76
C LEU A 17 3.64 26.37 16.91
N THR A 18 4.02 27.64 16.72
CA THR A 18 4.12 28.64 17.79
C THR A 18 2.83 29.41 18.08
N ASN A 19 1.80 29.31 17.24
CA ASN A 19 0.54 30.06 17.37
C ASN A 19 -0.62 29.23 17.95
N LEU A 20 -0.36 28.02 18.45
CA LEU A 20 -1.41 27.07 18.84
C LEU A 20 -1.79 27.18 20.32
N ASP A 21 -3.08 27.26 20.61
CA ASP A 21 -3.61 27.21 21.97
C ASP A 21 -3.38 25.82 22.60
N TRP A 22 -3.05 25.76 23.89
CA TRP A 22 -2.70 24.51 24.57
C TRP A 22 -3.86 23.49 24.58
N ARG A 23 -5.11 23.97 24.53
CA ARG A 23 -6.31 23.14 24.40
C ARG A 23 -6.36 22.40 23.06
N ALA A 24 -5.92 23.06 21.98
CA ALA A 24 -5.84 22.45 20.66
C ALA A 24 -4.75 21.38 20.61
N VAL A 25 -3.61 21.60 21.30
CA VAL A 25 -2.55 20.60 21.44
C VAL A 25 -3.06 19.34 22.17
N LEU A 26 -3.80 19.50 23.27
CA LEU A 26 -4.39 18.36 23.99
C LEU A 26 -5.46 17.63 23.17
N GLY A 27 -6.31 18.37 22.44
CA GLY A 27 -7.27 17.79 21.52
C GLY A 27 -6.60 16.97 20.41
N ALA A 28 -5.52 17.51 19.82
CA ALA A 28 -4.73 16.82 18.80
C ALA A 28 -4.04 15.56 19.34
N LEU A 29 -3.53 15.60 20.58
CA LEU A 29 -2.96 14.42 21.24
C LEU A 29 -4.00 13.30 21.40
N GLY A 30 -5.22 13.66 21.78
CA GLY A 30 -6.34 12.72 21.88
C GLY A 30 -6.67 12.03 20.55
N LEU A 31 -6.61 12.76 19.43
CA LEU A 31 -6.81 12.20 18.08
C LEU A 31 -5.57 11.43 17.56
N ALA A 32 -4.38 11.80 18.01
CA ALA A 32 -3.13 11.14 17.61
C ALA A 32 -3.03 9.70 18.14
N LEU A 33 -3.56 9.41 19.32
CA LEU A 33 -3.55 8.05 19.90
C LEU A 33 -4.28 7.00 19.03
N PRO A 34 -5.58 7.16 18.67
CA PRO A 34 -6.26 6.19 17.81
C PRO A 34 -5.64 6.13 16.41
N LEU A 35 -5.14 7.26 15.89
CA LEU A 35 -4.46 7.30 14.59
C LEU A 35 -3.14 6.52 14.60
N SER A 36 -2.35 6.64 15.67
CA SER A 36 -1.13 5.84 15.86
C SER A 36 -1.44 4.34 15.98
N MET A 37 -2.54 3.99 16.65
CA MET A 37 -2.97 2.59 16.76
C MET A 37 -3.41 2.01 15.41
N LEU A 38 -4.10 2.80 14.60
CA LEU A 38 -4.48 2.43 13.23
C LEU A 38 -3.24 2.13 12.38
N PHE A 39 -2.24 3.02 12.39
CA PHE A 39 -1.00 2.81 11.63
C PHE A 39 -0.21 1.59 12.10
N TYR A 40 -0.16 1.36 13.41
CA TYR A 40 0.45 0.16 13.97
C TYR A 40 -0.24 -1.12 13.46
N MET A 41 -1.58 -1.13 13.48
CA MET A 41 -2.36 -2.27 13.00
C MET A 41 -2.17 -2.49 11.49
N GLU A 42 -2.28 -1.44 10.67
CA GLU A 42 -2.13 -1.54 9.22
C GLU A 42 -0.75 -2.07 8.82
N GLN A 43 0.32 -1.58 9.45
CA GLN A 43 1.68 -2.05 9.17
C GLN A 43 1.86 -3.52 9.56
N ASN A 44 1.33 -3.94 10.71
CA ASN A 44 1.43 -5.32 11.15
C ASN A 44 0.61 -6.28 10.28
N ILE A 45 -0.60 -5.88 9.87
CA ILE A 45 -1.41 -6.67 8.94
C ILE A 45 -0.71 -6.79 7.59
N ALA A 46 -0.20 -5.68 7.04
CA ALA A 46 0.53 -5.69 5.78
C ALA A 46 1.76 -6.59 5.85
N SER A 47 2.55 -6.47 6.92
CA SER A 47 3.73 -7.29 7.15
C SER A 47 3.37 -8.77 7.32
N ALA A 48 2.29 -9.10 8.03
CA ALA A 48 1.83 -10.48 8.21
C ALA A 48 1.36 -11.11 6.88
N ILE A 49 0.64 -10.36 6.04
CA ILE A 49 0.18 -10.84 4.73
C ILE A 49 1.38 -11.09 3.81
N VAL A 50 2.32 -10.15 3.76
CA VAL A 50 3.55 -10.25 2.95
C VAL A 50 4.41 -11.43 3.41
N ASN A 51 4.60 -11.58 4.72
CA ASN A 51 5.41 -12.63 5.32
C ASN A 51 4.63 -13.93 5.59
N SER A 52 3.46 -14.09 4.97
CA SER A 52 2.70 -15.33 5.04
C SER A 52 3.57 -16.50 4.55
N PRO A 53 3.55 -17.67 5.22
CA PRO A 53 4.30 -18.84 4.79
C PRO A 53 3.93 -19.30 3.38
N ALA A 54 2.74 -18.92 2.88
CA ALA A 54 2.31 -19.16 1.50
C ALA A 54 3.21 -18.45 0.46
N ASN A 55 3.84 -17.32 0.81
CA ASN A 55 4.68 -16.53 -0.10
C ASN A 55 6.13 -17.03 -0.17
N ARG A 56 6.53 -17.99 0.70
CA ARG A 56 7.86 -18.62 0.70
C ARG A 56 9.03 -17.64 0.57
N LEU A 57 8.99 -16.54 1.32
CA LEU A 57 10.08 -15.56 1.36
C LEU A 57 11.33 -16.17 2.00
N ARG A 58 12.51 -15.74 1.52
CA ARG A 58 13.81 -16.26 1.96
C ARG A 58 14.41 -15.43 3.10
N LYS A 59 14.12 -14.12 3.15
CA LYS A 59 14.61 -13.24 4.21
C LYS A 59 13.68 -13.25 5.42
N SER A 60 14.27 -13.08 6.61
CA SER A 60 13.53 -12.96 7.86
C SER A 60 12.69 -11.67 7.87
N PRO A 61 11.46 -11.72 8.42
CA PRO A 61 10.66 -10.52 8.62
C PRO A 61 11.28 -9.59 9.67
N ALA A 62 11.08 -8.28 9.53
CA ALA A 62 11.54 -7.25 10.46
C ALA A 62 10.48 -6.16 10.72
N PRO A 63 9.29 -6.53 11.26
CA PRO A 63 8.15 -5.62 11.38
C PRO A 63 8.43 -4.38 12.25
N HIS A 64 9.25 -4.53 13.30
CA HIS A 64 9.62 -3.41 14.17
C HIS A 64 10.49 -2.36 13.46
N TRP A 65 11.37 -2.82 12.56
CA TRP A 65 12.21 -1.91 11.79
C TRP A 65 11.38 -1.11 10.79
N ASP A 66 10.41 -1.78 10.15
CA ASP A 66 9.50 -1.14 9.21
C ASP A 66 8.65 -0.05 9.91
N LEU A 67 8.11 -0.35 11.10
CA LEU A 67 7.38 0.62 11.94
C LEU A 67 8.23 1.84 12.30
N MET A 68 9.48 1.63 12.70
CA MET A 68 10.39 2.72 13.06
C MET A 68 10.68 3.63 11.86
N VAL A 69 10.90 3.05 10.68
CA VAL A 69 11.17 3.82 9.45
C VAL A 69 9.94 4.61 9.02
N VAL A 70 8.74 4.01 9.05
CA VAL A 70 7.49 4.70 8.69
C VAL A 70 7.19 5.84 9.66
N ALA A 71 7.43 5.64 10.96
CA ALA A 71 7.27 6.71 11.97
C ALA A 71 8.22 7.88 11.70
N LEU A 72 9.49 7.60 11.38
CA LEU A 72 10.46 8.64 11.05
C LEU A 72 10.06 9.43 9.79
N ILE A 73 9.62 8.73 8.74
CA ILE A 73 9.17 9.35 7.49
C ILE A 73 7.94 10.26 7.76
N ASN A 74 6.95 9.76 8.49
CA ASN A 74 5.74 10.53 8.80
C ASN A 74 6.02 11.73 9.71
N MET A 75 6.98 11.63 10.63
CA MET A 75 7.44 12.77 11.43
C MET A 75 7.99 13.89 10.53
N VAL A 76 8.81 13.55 9.53
CA VAL A 76 9.35 14.52 8.57
C VAL A 76 8.23 15.11 7.70
N LEU A 77 7.34 14.27 7.16
CA LEU A 77 6.20 14.73 6.35
C LEU A 77 5.28 15.68 7.12
N SER A 78 5.07 15.43 8.42
CA SER A 78 4.25 16.28 9.29
C SER A 78 4.85 17.68 9.52
N ILE A 79 6.18 17.84 9.43
CA ILE A 79 6.85 19.15 9.56
C ILE A 79 6.64 20.00 8.29
N PHE A 80 6.54 19.34 7.14
CA PHE A 80 6.39 19.96 5.83
C PHE A 80 4.93 20.04 5.34
N CYS A 81 3.95 19.75 6.21
CA CYS A 81 2.52 19.69 5.86
C CYS A 81 2.20 18.77 4.66
N LEU A 82 3.01 17.73 4.46
CA LEU A 82 2.80 16.74 3.39
C LEU A 82 1.89 15.61 3.90
N PRO A 83 1.12 14.96 3.00
CA PRO A 83 0.27 13.83 3.36
C PRO A 83 1.13 12.68 3.91
N TRP A 84 0.60 12.01 4.93
CA TRP A 84 1.29 10.89 5.58
C TRP A 84 1.29 9.64 4.70
N VAL A 85 2.34 8.84 4.83
CA VAL A 85 2.49 7.56 4.12
C VAL A 85 2.15 6.43 5.08
N HIS A 86 1.32 5.50 4.61
CA HIS A 86 0.92 4.31 5.36
C HIS A 86 1.16 3.04 4.53
N ALA A 87 1.03 1.87 5.18
CA ALA A 87 1.21 0.59 4.53
C ALA A 87 0.13 0.37 3.44
N ALA A 88 0.55 0.05 2.22
CA ALA A 88 -0.36 -0.21 1.12
C ALA A 88 -0.72 -1.70 1.06
N LEU A 89 -1.89 -2.05 1.62
CA LEU A 89 -2.39 -3.43 1.75
C LEU A 89 -2.60 -4.17 0.43
N PRO A 90 -3.20 -3.61 -0.65
CA PRO A 90 -3.32 -4.34 -1.90
C PRO A 90 -2.00 -4.33 -2.70
N HIS A 91 -1.25 -3.23 -2.63
CA HIS A 91 -0.06 -3.04 -3.45
C HIS A 91 1.11 -3.95 -3.02
N SER A 92 1.34 -4.12 -1.73
CA SER A 92 2.44 -4.95 -1.19
C SER A 92 2.37 -6.43 -1.62
N PRO A 93 1.24 -7.15 -1.45
CA PRO A 93 1.11 -8.53 -1.92
C PRO A 93 1.05 -8.64 -3.45
N LEU A 94 0.47 -7.65 -4.16
CA LEU A 94 0.49 -7.64 -5.62
C LEU A 94 1.90 -7.51 -6.17
N HIS A 95 2.73 -6.65 -5.55
CA HIS A 95 4.14 -6.51 -5.91
C HIS A 95 4.88 -7.84 -5.72
N ILE A 96 4.67 -8.52 -4.59
CA ILE A 96 5.28 -9.84 -4.34
C ILE A 96 4.82 -10.87 -5.36
N ARG A 97 3.52 -10.90 -5.67
CA ARG A 97 2.94 -11.83 -6.64
C ARG A 97 3.47 -11.57 -8.06
N ALA A 98 3.75 -10.32 -8.42
CA ALA A 98 4.37 -9.98 -9.70
C ALA A 98 5.84 -10.43 -9.81
N LEU A 99 6.52 -10.67 -8.67
CA LEU A 99 7.89 -11.21 -8.60
C LEU A 99 7.92 -12.71 -8.24
N ALA A 100 6.76 -13.36 -8.15
CA ALA A 100 6.62 -14.74 -7.76
C ALA A 100 6.54 -15.65 -8.99
N ASP A 101 7.31 -16.75 -8.95
CA ASP A 101 7.13 -17.86 -9.88
C ASP A 101 6.00 -18.75 -9.35
N ILE A 102 4.92 -18.84 -10.12
CA ILE A 102 3.71 -19.57 -9.77
C ILE A 102 3.71 -20.91 -10.53
N GLU A 103 3.62 -22.02 -9.80
CA GLU A 103 3.37 -23.34 -10.39
C GLU A 103 1.95 -23.79 -10.10
N GLU A 104 1.32 -24.36 -11.12
CA GLU A 104 0.03 -25.03 -11.02
C GLU A 104 0.26 -26.45 -10.51
N ARG A 105 -0.20 -26.72 -9.29
CA ARG A 105 -0.23 -28.06 -8.70
C ARG A 105 -1.67 -28.55 -8.79
N ILE A 106 -1.85 -29.71 -9.41
CA ILE A 106 -3.14 -30.42 -9.41
C ILE A 106 -3.17 -31.23 -8.12
N ASP A 107 -3.99 -30.80 -7.16
CA ASP A 107 -4.24 -31.64 -5.98
C ASP A 107 -5.11 -32.84 -6.38
N MET A 108 -5.02 -33.93 -5.62
CA MET A 108 -5.65 -35.25 -5.85
C MET A 108 -7.20 -35.25 -5.81
N GLY A 109 -7.84 -34.11 -6.12
CA GLY A 109 -9.28 -33.86 -6.14
C GLY A 109 -9.71 -32.82 -7.19
N GLN A 110 -9.05 -32.75 -8.35
CA GLN A 110 -9.45 -31.92 -9.52
C GLN A 110 -9.39 -30.39 -9.37
N HIS A 111 -8.95 -29.85 -8.23
CA HIS A 111 -8.72 -28.41 -8.07
C HIS A 111 -7.27 -28.04 -8.42
N ILE A 112 -7.10 -27.18 -9.43
CA ILE A 112 -5.80 -26.61 -9.82
C ILE A 112 -5.50 -25.49 -8.81
N ARG A 113 -4.52 -25.70 -7.93
CA ARG A 113 -4.08 -24.67 -6.99
C ARG A 113 -2.78 -24.04 -7.47
N GLN A 114 -2.82 -22.74 -7.70
CA GLN A 114 -1.64 -21.94 -7.99
C GLN A 114 -0.84 -21.75 -6.69
N THR A 115 0.34 -22.36 -6.62
CA THR A 115 1.23 -22.24 -5.46
C THR A 115 2.47 -21.45 -5.83
N ILE A 116 2.84 -20.49 -4.97
CA ILE A 116 4.07 -19.72 -5.14
C ILE A 116 5.25 -20.64 -4.80
N VAL A 117 6.13 -20.86 -5.78
CA VAL A 117 7.31 -21.73 -5.61
C VAL A 117 8.46 -20.95 -5.03
N ARG A 118 8.70 -19.77 -5.59
CA ARG A 118 9.79 -18.88 -5.23
C ARG A 118 9.42 -17.44 -5.55
N VAL A 119 9.86 -16.51 -4.70
CA VAL A 119 9.76 -15.06 -4.94
C VAL A 119 11.15 -14.50 -5.18
N ARG A 120 11.29 -13.64 -6.19
CA ARG A 120 12.52 -12.87 -6.42
C ARG A 120 12.49 -11.63 -5.52
N GLU A 121 13.24 -11.65 -4.42
CA GLU A 121 13.31 -10.49 -3.51
C GLU A 121 14.31 -9.42 -4.01
N THR A 122 13.81 -8.42 -4.72
CA THR A 122 14.65 -7.32 -5.26
C THR A 122 14.34 -5.98 -4.63
N ARG A 123 15.37 -5.19 -4.29
CA ARG A 123 15.22 -3.79 -3.83
C ARG A 123 15.05 -2.80 -4.98
N LEU A 124 15.57 -3.16 -6.16
CA LEU A 124 15.65 -2.30 -7.34
C LEU A 124 14.27 -1.98 -7.92
N THR A 125 13.33 -2.92 -7.91
CA THR A 125 11.96 -2.69 -8.40
C THR A 125 11.24 -1.60 -7.61
N THR A 126 11.44 -1.56 -6.29
CA THR A 126 10.86 -0.54 -5.42
C THR A 126 11.50 0.82 -5.69
N ILE A 127 12.82 0.89 -5.80
CA ILE A 127 13.54 2.14 -6.08
C ILE A 127 13.12 2.71 -7.44
N ILE A 128 13.10 1.87 -8.48
CA ILE A 128 12.69 2.29 -9.83
C ILE A 128 11.23 2.77 -9.84
N SER A 129 10.33 2.08 -9.14
CA SER A 129 8.93 2.51 -9.03
C SER A 129 8.82 3.90 -8.39
N HIS A 130 9.53 4.16 -7.29
CA HIS A 130 9.52 5.48 -6.64
C HIS A 130 10.14 6.59 -7.52
N ILE A 131 11.19 6.26 -8.29
CA ILE A 131 11.76 7.19 -9.27
C ILE A 131 10.74 7.50 -10.36
N PHE A 132 10.02 6.50 -10.89
CA PHE A 132 8.97 6.72 -11.88
C PHE A 132 7.77 7.49 -11.32
N ILE A 133 7.39 7.27 -10.06
CA ILE A 133 6.37 8.08 -9.38
C ILE A 133 6.83 9.54 -9.30
N GLY A 134 8.09 9.80 -8.93
CA GLY A 134 8.65 11.15 -8.92
C GLY A 134 8.71 11.78 -10.33
N LEU A 135 9.14 11.02 -11.32
CA LEU A 135 9.17 11.45 -12.73
C LEU A 135 7.76 11.71 -13.27
N SER A 136 6.76 10.96 -12.79
CA SER A 136 5.37 11.12 -13.22
C SER A 136 4.84 12.53 -12.94
N LEU A 137 5.35 13.22 -11.92
CA LEU A 137 4.96 14.62 -11.63
C LEU A 137 5.30 15.57 -12.79
N LEU A 138 6.42 15.34 -13.48
CA LEU A 138 6.80 16.11 -14.68
C LEU A 138 5.95 15.74 -15.90
N MET A 139 5.34 14.54 -15.88
CA MET A 139 4.54 13.96 -16.94
C MET A 139 3.02 14.16 -16.73
N ILE A 140 2.60 14.82 -15.64
CA ILE A 140 1.19 15.17 -15.39
C ILE A 140 0.53 15.93 -16.55
N PRO A 141 1.13 17.00 -17.13
CA PRO A 141 0.38 17.88 -18.04
C PRO A 141 0.15 17.31 -19.44
N ILE A 142 0.92 16.31 -19.91
CA ILE A 142 0.94 15.95 -21.34
C ILE A 142 0.56 14.47 -21.58
N PRO A 143 1.26 13.45 -21.04
CA PRO A 143 0.89 12.05 -21.29
C PRO A 143 -0.16 11.46 -20.32
N LEU A 144 -0.17 11.83 -19.03
CA LEU A 144 -1.06 11.19 -18.04
C LEU A 144 -2.54 11.55 -18.25
N CYS A 145 -2.83 12.72 -18.83
CA CYS A 145 -4.20 13.17 -19.11
C CYS A 145 -4.90 12.35 -20.20
N TYR A 146 -4.16 11.58 -21.02
CA TYR A 146 -4.76 10.71 -22.04
C TYR A 146 -5.36 9.43 -21.48
N ILE A 147 -5.01 9.03 -20.25
CA ILE A 147 -5.53 7.82 -19.64
C ILE A 147 -6.91 8.14 -19.06
N PRO A 148 -8.01 7.61 -19.62
CA PRO A 148 -9.34 7.92 -19.11
C PRO A 148 -9.50 7.32 -17.71
N PRO A 149 -10.13 8.05 -16.76
CA PRO A 149 -10.30 7.59 -15.38
C PRO A 149 -11.11 6.27 -15.31
N ALA A 150 -11.97 6.00 -16.30
CA ALA A 150 -12.72 4.75 -16.41
C ALA A 150 -11.82 3.50 -16.46
N VAL A 151 -10.64 3.58 -17.08
CA VAL A 151 -9.70 2.45 -17.15
C VAL A 151 -9.09 2.15 -15.78
N LEU A 152 -8.76 3.20 -15.01
CA LEU A 152 -8.27 3.05 -13.64
C LEU A 152 -9.36 2.44 -12.73
N MET A 153 -10.61 2.86 -12.89
CA MET A 153 -11.73 2.24 -12.17
C MET A 153 -11.91 0.76 -12.51
N GLY A 154 -11.80 0.39 -13.78
CA GLY A 154 -11.82 -1.02 -14.21
C GLY A 154 -10.69 -1.84 -13.55
N LEU A 155 -9.49 -1.28 -13.47
CA LEU A 155 -8.35 -1.89 -12.77
C LEU A 155 -8.64 -2.06 -11.27
N PHE A 156 -9.22 -1.06 -10.60
CA PHE A 156 -9.60 -1.15 -9.19
C PHE A 156 -10.64 -2.24 -8.94
N VAL A 157 -11.66 -2.36 -9.80
CA VAL A 157 -12.65 -3.45 -9.71
C VAL A 157 -11.99 -4.80 -9.88
N TYR A 158 -11.10 -4.96 -10.87
CA TYR A 158 -10.35 -6.20 -11.06
C TYR A 158 -9.52 -6.59 -9.83
N MET A 159 -8.79 -5.63 -9.23
CA MET A 159 -8.03 -5.87 -8.00
C MET A 159 -8.92 -6.23 -6.82
N ALA A 160 -10.09 -5.60 -6.68
CA ALA A 160 -11.04 -5.91 -5.61
C ALA A 160 -11.60 -7.34 -5.75
N VAL A 161 -12.03 -7.71 -6.96
CA VAL A 161 -12.59 -9.04 -7.24
C VAL A 161 -11.55 -10.14 -7.03
N THR A 162 -10.33 -9.96 -7.55
CA THR A 162 -9.24 -10.94 -7.39
C THR A 162 -8.81 -11.08 -5.93
N ALA A 163 -8.80 -10.00 -5.14
CA ALA A 163 -8.53 -10.06 -3.71
C ALA A 163 -9.57 -10.90 -2.96
N VAL A 164 -10.86 -10.77 -3.30
CA VAL A 164 -11.95 -11.54 -2.68
C VAL A 164 -11.84 -13.03 -3.02
N TYR A 165 -11.64 -13.40 -4.29
CA TYR A 165 -11.51 -14.80 -4.69
C TYR A 165 -10.28 -15.49 -4.09
N SER A 166 -9.21 -14.74 -3.79
CA SER A 166 -8.00 -15.30 -3.16
C SER A 166 -8.12 -15.50 -1.65
N ASN A 167 -9.25 -15.15 -1.03
CA ASN A 167 -9.44 -15.21 0.40
C ASN A 167 -10.09 -16.52 0.85
N GLN A 168 -9.41 -17.25 1.75
CA GLN A 168 -9.94 -18.49 2.34
C GLN A 168 -11.28 -18.31 3.06
N LEU A 169 -11.54 -17.14 3.66
CA LEU A 169 -12.82 -16.87 4.30
C LEU A 169 -13.94 -16.79 3.26
N PHE A 170 -13.68 -16.21 2.09
CA PHE A 170 -14.65 -16.14 1.00
C PHE A 170 -14.93 -17.52 0.41
N GLU A 171 -13.88 -18.35 0.22
CA GLU A 171 -14.06 -19.75 -0.19
C GLU A 171 -14.99 -20.51 0.78
N ARG A 172 -14.80 -20.33 2.09
CA ARG A 172 -15.64 -20.98 3.12
C ARG A 172 -17.07 -20.44 3.16
N LEU A 173 -17.26 -19.13 2.99
CA LEU A 173 -18.60 -18.54 2.90
C LEU A 173 -19.35 -19.01 1.65
N LEU A 174 -18.62 -19.18 0.53
CA LEU A 174 -19.20 -19.68 -0.71
C LEU A 174 -19.72 -21.12 -0.53
N LEU A 175 -18.98 -21.97 0.19
CA LEU A 175 -19.41 -23.35 0.49
C LEU A 175 -20.80 -23.40 1.14
N PHE A 176 -21.11 -22.47 2.05
CA PHE A 176 -22.43 -22.38 2.70
C PHE A 176 -23.59 -22.03 1.74
N ILE A 177 -23.28 -21.40 0.61
CA ILE A 177 -24.29 -21.01 -0.40
C ILE A 177 -24.43 -22.10 -1.48
N THR A 178 -23.33 -22.80 -1.78
CA THR A 178 -23.29 -23.85 -2.81
C THR A 178 -23.74 -25.22 -2.32
N GLU A 179 -23.80 -25.44 -1.00
CA GLU A 179 -24.45 -26.58 -0.36
C GLU A 179 -25.94 -26.28 -0.09
#